data_AF-A0A0J7ZFD2-F1
#
_entry.id   AF-A0A0J7ZFD2-F1
#
_cell.length_a   1.000
_cell.length_b   1.000
_cell.length_c   1.000
_cell.angle_alpha   90.00
_cell.angle_beta   90.00
_cell.angle_gamma   90.00
#
_symmetry.space_group_name_H-M   'P 1'
#
loop_
_entity.id
_entity.type
_entity.pdbx_description
1 polymer ?
#
loop_
_entity_poly.entity_id
_entity_poly.type
_entity_poly.pdbx_seq_one_letter_code
_entity_poly.pdbx_strand_id
1 'polypeptide(L)'
;MTIMPTRPPRTALHLATTLLTGTVALYIALVAFGNITDFGTNQQFVRHVLAMDTTFKDDDLMWRAITSKGLQDAAYVAIIVWETVAALVLILGTWLWFRRDDLRARRFSTYGLLMLMLLFGAGFIAIGGEWFAMWQSGDWNGLDAATRVFLFSGVVLIVNHLPSGQARQTDAA
;
A
#
# COMPACT_ATOMS: atom_id res chain seq x y z
N MET A 1 -18.44 -9.36 -36.24
CA MET A 1 -19.29 -9.41 -35.02
C MET A 1 -18.49 -8.80 -33.89
N THR A 2 -18.69 -7.52 -33.60
CA THR A 2 -17.91 -6.79 -32.58
C THR A 2 -18.61 -6.96 -31.24
N ILE A 3 -18.06 -7.78 -30.36
CA ILE A 3 -18.57 -7.95 -29.00
C ILE A 3 -18.20 -6.67 -28.22
N MET A 4 -19.18 -5.80 -27.96
CA MET A 4 -18.94 -4.67 -27.06
C MET A 4 -18.82 -5.20 -25.62
N PRO A 5 -17.75 -4.86 -24.89
CA PRO A 5 -17.63 -5.26 -23.49
C PRO A 5 -18.76 -4.62 -22.68
N THR A 6 -19.51 -5.46 -21.95
CA THR A 6 -20.57 -5.02 -21.04
C THR A 6 -19.95 -4.27 -19.87
N ARG A 7 -20.27 -2.98 -19.73
CA ARG A 7 -19.80 -2.16 -18.59
C ARG A 7 -20.55 -2.57 -17.32
N PRO A 8 -19.90 -2.66 -16.15
CA PRO A 8 -20.60 -2.96 -14.91
C PRO A 8 -21.62 -1.86 -14.58
N PRO A 9 -22.79 -2.21 -14.01
CA PRO A 9 -23.78 -1.24 -13.59
C PRO A 9 -23.18 -0.32 -12.50
N ARG A 10 -23.50 0.99 -12.58
CA ARG A 10 -22.90 2.03 -11.71
C ARG A 10 -22.96 1.68 -10.21
N THR A 11 -24.05 1.05 -9.76
CA THR A 11 -24.24 0.61 -8.37
C THR A 11 -23.28 -0.50 -7.95
N ALA A 12 -22.99 -1.48 -8.82
CA ALA A 12 -22.09 -2.59 -8.50
C ALA A 12 -20.63 -2.12 -8.42
N LEU A 13 -20.21 -1.27 -9.36
CA LEU A 13 -18.86 -0.68 -9.33
C LEU A 13 -18.67 0.19 -8.09
N HIS A 14 -19.65 1.03 -7.76
CA HIS A 14 -19.61 1.84 -6.55
C HIS A 14 -19.52 0.99 -5.28
N LEU A 15 -20.29 -0.11 -5.19
CA LEU A 15 -20.20 -1.02 -4.05
C LEU A 15 -18.79 -1.65 -3.96
N ALA A 16 -18.24 -2.10 -5.09
CA ALA A 16 -16.90 -2.67 -5.15
C ALA A 16 -15.83 -1.65 -4.72
N THR A 17 -15.86 -0.42 -5.24
CA THR A 17 -14.89 0.63 -4.86
C THR A 17 -14.98 0.99 -3.38
N THR A 18 -16.20 1.07 -2.83
CA THR A 18 -16.44 1.34 -1.41
C THR A 18 -15.84 0.24 -0.54
N LEU A 19 -16.20 -1.02 -0.80
CA LEU A 19 -15.79 -2.15 0.03
C LEU A 19 -14.29 -2.41 -0.10
N LEU A 20 -13.74 -2.39 -1.31
CA LEU A 20 -12.31 -2.64 -1.52
C LEU A 20 -11.44 -1.54 -0.94
N THR A 21 -11.81 -0.26 -1.11
CA THR A 21 -11.10 0.85 -0.43
C THR A 21 -11.19 0.68 1.09
N GLY A 22 -12.37 0.32 1.61
CA GLY A 22 -12.57 0.07 3.04
C GLY A 22 -11.72 -1.06 3.58
N THR A 23 -11.58 -2.17 2.83
CA THR A 23 -10.72 -3.29 3.22
C THR A 23 -9.25 -2.87 3.28
N VAL A 24 -8.76 -2.12 2.29
CA VAL A 24 -7.38 -1.60 2.32
C VAL A 24 -7.19 -0.62 3.48
N ALA A 25 -8.17 0.25 3.74
CA ALA A 25 -8.16 1.19 4.85
C ALA A 25 -8.05 0.48 6.21
N LEU A 26 -8.88 -0.55 6.43
CA LEU A 26 -8.84 -1.38 7.64
C LEU A 26 -7.50 -2.10 7.76
N TYR A 27 -7.02 -2.71 6.67
CA TYR A 27 -5.75 -3.42 6.66
C TYR A 27 -4.59 -2.51 7.08
N ILE A 28 -4.42 -1.35 6.46
CA ILE A 28 -3.31 -0.46 6.82
C ILE A 28 -3.48 0.14 8.22
N ALA A 29 -4.72 0.38 8.68
CA ALA A 29 -4.95 0.82 10.05
C ALA A 29 -4.48 -0.23 11.07
N LEU A 30 -4.72 -1.52 10.79
CA LEU A 30 -4.22 -2.62 11.63
C LEU A 30 -2.70 -2.75 11.55
N VAL A 31 -2.08 -2.55 10.38
CA VAL A 31 -0.61 -2.52 10.24
C VAL A 31 -0.01 -1.39 11.07
N ALA A 32 -0.51 -0.16 10.92
CA ALA A 32 -0.07 0.99 11.68
C ALA A 32 -0.26 0.77 13.19
N PHE A 33 -1.42 0.25 13.60
CA PHE A 33 -1.69 -0.08 14.99
C PHE A 33 -0.71 -1.14 15.53
N GLY A 34 -0.44 -2.19 14.76
CA GLY A 34 0.55 -3.21 15.12
C GLY A 34 1.95 -2.63 15.28
N ASN A 35 2.39 -1.77 14.35
CA ASN A 35 3.69 -1.11 14.46
C ASN A 35 3.77 -0.12 15.64
N ILE A 36 2.67 0.52 16.03
CA ILE A 36 2.65 1.40 17.21
C ILE A 36 2.68 0.61 18.52
N THR A 37 1.92 -0.49 18.59
CA THR A 37 1.71 -1.25 19.84
C THR A 37 2.79 -2.30 20.09
N ASP A 38 3.28 -2.96 19.04
CA ASP A 38 4.44 -3.85 19.07
C ASP A 38 5.65 -3.16 18.44
N PHE A 39 6.01 -2.02 19.02
CA PHE A 39 7.07 -1.15 18.49
C PHE A 39 8.44 -1.84 18.50
N GLY A 40 8.78 -2.56 19.57
CA GLY A 40 10.12 -3.12 19.76
C GLY A 40 10.47 -4.23 18.76
N THR A 41 9.50 -5.07 18.39
CA THR A 41 9.70 -6.18 17.45
C THR A 41 9.88 -5.65 16.02
N ASN A 42 8.98 -4.76 15.60
CA ASN A 42 9.01 -4.19 14.26
C ASN A 42 10.15 -3.17 14.06
N GLN A 43 10.58 -2.49 15.14
CA GLN A 43 11.81 -1.70 15.12
C GLN A 43 13.03 -2.56 14.82
N GLN A 44 13.13 -3.74 15.44
CA GLN A 44 14.25 -4.66 15.18
C GLN A 44 14.26 -5.11 13.71
N PHE A 45 13.10 -5.37 13.13
CA PHE A 45 13.00 -5.66 11.69
C PHE A 45 13.68 -4.58 10.84
N VAL A 46 13.33 -3.30 11.03
CA VAL A 46 13.93 -2.21 10.26
C VAL A 46 15.44 -2.08 10.55
N ARG A 47 15.86 -2.26 11.80
CA ARG A 47 17.27 -2.19 12.17
C ARG A 47 18.09 -3.27 11.48
N HIS A 48 17.63 -4.52 11.46
CA HIS A 48 18.34 -5.63 10.83
C HIS A 48 18.39 -5.51 9.30
N VAL A 49 17.29 -5.07 8.67
CA VAL A 49 17.28 -4.79 7.23
C VAL A 49 18.31 -3.70 6.89
N LEU A 50 18.29 -2.57 7.60
CA LEU A 50 19.21 -1.47 7.31
C LEU A 50 20.68 -1.80 7.67
N ALA A 51 20.90 -2.61 8.71
CA ALA A 51 22.24 -3.04 9.10
C ALA A 51 22.83 -4.11 8.18
N MET A 52 22.00 -4.82 7.40
CA MET A 52 22.39 -5.94 6.55
C MET A 52 23.13 -7.05 7.30
N ASP A 53 22.96 -7.14 8.63
CA ASP A 53 23.79 -7.97 9.52
C ASP A 53 23.44 -9.47 9.49
N THR A 54 22.29 -9.81 8.90
CA THR A 54 21.85 -11.19 8.62
C THR A 54 21.91 -11.57 7.13
N THR A 55 22.57 -10.76 6.29
CA THR A 55 22.80 -11.06 4.86
C THR A 55 24.05 -11.91 4.68
N PHE A 56 24.45 -12.20 3.43
CA PHE A 56 25.67 -12.97 3.15
C PHE A 56 26.98 -12.24 3.51
N LYS A 57 26.91 -10.96 3.92
CA LYS A 57 28.06 -10.13 4.33
C LYS A 57 29.19 -10.08 3.29
N ASP A 58 28.79 -10.00 2.02
CA ASP A 58 29.69 -9.77 0.91
C ASP A 58 30.30 -8.35 1.02
N ASP A 59 31.63 -8.26 1.02
CA ASP A 59 32.38 -7.00 1.17
C ASP A 59 31.96 -5.96 0.11
N ASP A 60 31.57 -6.41 -1.09
CA ASP A 60 31.15 -5.54 -2.18
C ASP A 60 29.75 -4.90 -1.97
N LEU A 61 28.96 -5.42 -1.03
CA LEU A 61 27.60 -4.95 -0.72
C LEU A 61 27.51 -4.20 0.61
N MET A 62 28.36 -4.55 1.58
CA MET A 62 28.24 -4.06 2.97
C MET A 62 28.47 -2.56 3.13
N TRP A 63 29.07 -1.87 2.16
CA TRP A 63 29.23 -0.41 2.20
C TRP A 63 27.89 0.36 2.24
N ARG A 64 26.78 -0.29 1.86
CA ARG A 64 25.43 0.28 1.88
C ARG A 64 24.79 0.25 3.27
N ALA A 65 25.32 -0.56 4.18
CA ALA A 65 24.71 -0.79 5.48
C ALA A 65 24.69 0.48 6.34
N ILE A 66 23.59 0.67 7.06
CA ILE A 66 23.40 1.75 8.02
C ILE A 66 23.45 1.14 9.41
N THR A 67 24.48 1.45 10.19
CA THR A 67 24.67 0.93 11.55
C THR A 67 24.27 1.93 12.65
N SER A 68 23.95 3.16 12.28
CA SER A 68 23.48 4.19 13.23
C SER A 68 22.06 3.89 13.70
N LYS A 69 21.92 3.47 14.96
CA LYS A 69 20.62 3.19 15.59
C LYS A 69 19.65 4.38 15.50
N GLY A 70 20.16 5.61 15.65
CA GLY A 70 19.32 6.81 15.54
C GLY A 70 18.70 6.98 14.15
N LEU A 71 19.45 6.68 13.09
CA LEU A 71 18.93 6.76 11.72
C LEU A 71 17.94 5.63 11.42
N GLN A 72 18.22 4.42 11.92
CA GLN A 72 17.31 3.27 11.79
C GLN A 72 15.97 3.54 12.51
N ASP A 73 16.03 4.09 13.72
CA ASP A 73 14.84 4.43 14.51
C ASP A 73 14.04 5.55 13.87
N ALA A 74 14.71 6.58 13.35
CA ALA A 74 14.06 7.64 12.60
C ALA A 74 13.35 7.10 11.34
N ALA A 75 13.98 6.17 10.60
CA ALA A 75 13.36 5.52 9.46
C ALA A 75 12.10 4.72 9.87
N TYR A 76 12.18 3.97 10.97
CA TYR A 76 11.03 3.21 11.47
C TYR A 76 9.86 4.12 11.90
N VAL A 77 10.14 5.21 12.62
CA VAL A 77 9.10 6.19 12.98
C VAL A 77 8.49 6.83 11.74
N ALA A 78 9.30 7.15 10.71
CA ALA A 78 8.79 7.68 9.45
C ALA A 78 7.84 6.72 8.74
N ILE A 79 8.14 5.40 8.77
CA ILE A 79 7.24 4.35 8.26
C ILE A 79 5.90 4.39 9.00
N ILE A 80 5.90 4.36 10.34
CA ILE A 80 4.67 4.40 11.14
C ILE A 80 3.82 5.64 10.83
N VAL A 81 4.45 6.81 10.76
CA VAL A 81 3.76 8.07 10.43
C VAL A 81 3.13 7.96 9.05
N TRP A 82 3.87 7.43 8.06
CA TRP A 82 3.36 7.25 6.70
C TRP A 82 2.17 6.30 6.64
N GLU A 83 2.26 5.14 7.31
CA GLU A 83 1.17 4.16 7.39
C GLU A 83 -0.07 4.75 8.06
N THR A 84 0.13 5.50 9.15
CA THR A 84 -0.97 6.15 9.88
C THR A 84 -1.67 7.19 9.01
N VAL A 85 -0.91 8.04 8.30
CA VAL A 85 -1.50 9.03 7.39
C VAL A 85 -2.21 8.35 6.22
N ALA A 86 -1.62 7.29 5.63
CA ALA A 86 -2.26 6.52 4.57
C ALA A 86 -3.58 5.90 5.04
N ALA A 87 -3.62 5.35 6.25
CA ALA A 87 -4.84 4.82 6.87
C ALA A 87 -5.93 5.88 6.98
N LEU A 88 -5.61 7.05 7.54
CA LEU A 88 -6.58 8.15 7.69
C LEU A 88 -7.10 8.64 6.34
N VAL A 89 -6.22 8.76 5.33
CA VAL A 89 -6.59 9.17 3.96
C VAL A 89 -7.53 8.13 3.32
N LEU A 90 -7.27 6.84 3.49
CA LEU A 90 -8.12 5.77 2.96
C LEU A 90 -9.45 5.62 3.70
N ILE A 91 -9.46 5.84 5.02
CA ILE A 91 -10.70 5.90 5.82
C ILE A 91 -11.59 7.04 5.31
N LEU A 92 -11.00 8.23 5.07
CA LEU A 92 -11.72 9.35 4.48
C LEU A 92 -12.24 9.02 3.08
N GLY A 93 -11.42 8.39 2.23
CA GLY A 93 -11.85 7.93 0.89
C GLY A 93 -13.03 6.95 0.96
N THR A 94 -12.97 5.97 1.86
CA THR A 94 -14.05 5.00 2.10
C THR A 94 -15.34 5.68 2.57
N TRP A 95 -15.22 6.63 3.50
CA TRP A 95 -16.38 7.38 4.00
C TRP A 95 -17.02 8.25 2.91
N LEU A 96 -16.21 8.87 2.04
CA LEU A 96 -16.70 9.64 0.89
C LEU A 96 -17.42 8.74 -0.13
N TRP A 97 -16.89 7.54 -0.39
CA TRP A 97 -17.58 6.53 -1.19
C TRP A 97 -18.93 6.18 -0.58
N PHE A 98 -18.99 5.90 0.72
CA PHE A 98 -20.26 5.64 1.40
C PHE A 98 -21.27 6.79 1.27
N ARG A 99 -20.80 8.04 1.27
CA ARG A 99 -21.62 9.24 1.06
C ARG A 99 -21.96 9.57 -0.40
N ARG A 100 -21.51 8.76 -1.37
CA ARG A 100 -21.73 8.96 -2.81
C ARG A 100 -21.09 10.25 -3.35
N ASP A 101 -20.01 10.73 -2.71
CA ASP A 101 -19.18 11.83 -3.22
C ASP A 101 -18.08 11.26 -4.13
N ASP A 102 -18.48 10.73 -5.29
CA ASP A 102 -17.65 9.91 -6.19
C ASP A 102 -16.31 10.60 -6.56
N LEU A 103 -16.35 11.91 -6.80
CA LEU A 103 -15.16 12.68 -7.22
C LEU A 103 -14.12 12.77 -6.11
N ARG A 104 -14.53 13.16 -4.90
CA ARG A 104 -13.60 13.28 -3.77
C ARG A 104 -13.18 11.91 -3.27
N ALA A 105 -14.10 10.95 -3.25
CA ALA A 105 -13.79 9.57 -2.88
C ALA A 105 -12.67 8.99 -3.75
N ARG A 106 -12.80 9.07 -5.08
CA ARG A 106 -11.76 8.62 -6.01
C ARG A 106 -10.41 9.32 -5.77
N ARG A 107 -10.42 10.62 -5.50
CA ARG A 107 -9.20 11.40 -5.25
C ARG A 107 -8.48 10.95 -3.98
N PHE A 108 -9.18 10.88 -2.85
CA PHE A 108 -8.58 10.47 -1.57
C PHE A 108 -8.18 8.99 -1.57
N SER A 109 -9.00 8.11 -2.14
CA SER A 109 -8.63 6.70 -2.35
C SER A 109 -7.34 6.59 -3.18
N THR A 110 -7.21 7.35 -4.27
CA THR A 110 -6.00 7.34 -5.10
C THR A 110 -4.78 7.76 -4.30
N TYR A 111 -4.85 8.84 -3.53
CA TYR A 111 -3.73 9.28 -2.69
C TYR A 111 -3.31 8.20 -1.69
N GLY A 112 -4.26 7.65 -0.94
CA GLY A 112 -3.97 6.61 0.05
C GLY A 112 -3.39 5.35 -0.58
N LEU A 113 -3.93 4.89 -1.71
CA LEU A 113 -3.41 3.71 -2.42
C LEU A 113 -2.01 3.94 -2.97
N LEU A 114 -1.73 5.12 -3.53
CA LEU A 114 -0.38 5.47 -3.98
C LEU A 114 0.60 5.58 -2.83
N MET A 115 0.19 6.08 -1.66
CA MET A 115 1.03 6.07 -0.46
C MET A 115 1.45 4.65 -0.09
N LEU A 116 0.54 3.67 -0.12
CA LEU A 116 0.89 2.26 0.12
C LEU A 116 1.80 1.70 -0.95
N MET A 117 1.51 1.98 -2.23
CA MET A 117 2.35 1.51 -3.32
C MET A 117 3.78 2.08 -3.26
N LEU A 118 3.93 3.34 -2.83
CA LEU A 118 5.26 3.94 -2.62
C LEU A 118 5.98 3.32 -1.42
N LEU A 119 5.30 3.16 -0.28
CA LEU A 119 5.91 2.57 0.90
C LEU A 119 6.36 1.12 0.63
N PHE A 120 5.44 0.26 0.20
CA PHE A 120 5.73 -1.17 0.03
C PHE A 120 6.48 -1.47 -1.26
N GLY A 121 6.21 -0.74 -2.35
CA GLY A 121 6.91 -0.90 -3.63
C GLY A 121 8.31 -0.27 -3.62
N ALA A 122 8.41 1.04 -3.41
CA ALA A 122 9.70 1.71 -3.44
C ALA A 122 10.49 1.47 -2.14
N GLY A 123 9.83 1.58 -0.98
CA GLY A 123 10.49 1.40 0.32
C GLY A 123 10.90 -0.04 0.60
N PHE A 124 9.94 -0.98 0.63
CA PHE A 124 10.26 -2.36 1.02
C PHE A 124 10.81 -3.21 -0.13
N ILE A 125 10.19 -3.20 -1.32
CA ILE A 125 10.65 -4.04 -2.42
C ILE A 125 11.96 -3.50 -3.03
N ALA A 126 11.97 -2.25 -3.50
CA ALA A 126 13.16 -1.73 -4.17
C ALA A 126 14.31 -1.39 -3.18
N ILE A 127 14.04 -0.58 -2.14
CA ILE A 127 15.10 -0.18 -1.21
C ILE A 127 15.43 -1.33 -0.23
N GLY A 128 14.45 -1.86 0.49
CA GLY A 128 14.69 -2.98 1.42
C GLY A 128 15.21 -4.23 0.69
N GLY A 129 14.49 -4.68 -0.33
CA GLY A 129 14.81 -5.88 -1.10
C GLY A 129 16.13 -5.76 -1.84
N GLU A 130 16.22 -4.84 -2.80
CA GLU A 130 17.35 -4.81 -3.73
C GLU A 130 18.54 -4.01 -3.19
N TRP A 131 18.32 -2.84 -2.59
CA TRP A 131 19.45 -2.03 -2.11
C TRP A 131 20.11 -2.65 -0.87
N PHE A 132 19.30 -3.07 0.12
CA PHE A 132 19.76 -3.69 1.37
C PHE A 132 19.79 -5.22 1.36
N ALA A 133 19.52 -5.86 0.20
CA ALA A 133 19.56 -7.31 0.05
C ALA A 133 18.68 -8.07 1.09
N MET A 134 17.54 -7.50 1.48
CA MET A 134 16.63 -8.10 2.47
C MET A 134 16.19 -9.52 2.09
N TRP A 135 16.15 -9.84 0.79
CA TRP A 135 15.84 -11.18 0.29
C TRP A 135 16.81 -12.27 0.77
N GLN A 136 18.03 -11.91 1.17
CA GLN A 136 19.04 -12.85 1.69
C GLN A 136 18.77 -13.27 3.14
N SER A 137 18.02 -12.47 3.91
CA SER A 137 17.73 -12.78 5.31
C SER A 137 16.62 -13.82 5.41
N GLY A 138 16.84 -14.87 6.20
CA GLY A 138 15.80 -15.84 6.54
C GLY A 138 14.78 -15.29 7.55
N ASP A 139 15.25 -14.48 8.49
CA ASP A 139 14.45 -14.03 9.64
C ASP A 139 13.84 -12.63 9.42
N TRP A 140 14.51 -11.77 8.63
CA TRP A 140 14.15 -10.36 8.47
C TRP A 140 13.79 -10.03 7.03
N ASN A 141 12.92 -10.83 6.41
CA ASN A 141 12.48 -10.65 5.03
C ASN A 141 10.99 -10.35 4.94
N GLY A 142 10.67 -9.14 4.47
CA GLY A 142 9.31 -8.64 4.31
C GLY A 142 8.79 -8.60 2.87
N LEU A 143 9.50 -9.15 1.89
CA LEU A 143 9.17 -8.99 0.46
C LEU A 143 7.82 -9.59 0.08
N ASP A 144 7.48 -10.75 0.61
CA ASP A 144 6.20 -11.40 0.35
C ASP A 144 5.03 -10.56 0.85
N ALA A 145 5.15 -10.01 2.08
CA ALA A 145 4.15 -9.12 2.64
C ALA A 145 4.05 -7.83 1.82
N ALA A 146 5.18 -7.19 1.51
CA ALA A 146 5.22 -5.96 0.74
C ALA A 146 4.60 -6.13 -0.66
N THR A 147 4.89 -7.24 -1.34
CA THR A 147 4.34 -7.57 -2.65
C THR A 147 2.83 -7.74 -2.60
N ARG A 148 2.30 -8.42 -1.57
CA ARG A 148 0.84 -8.55 -1.38
C ARG A 148 0.17 -7.20 -1.20
N VAL A 149 0.72 -6.31 -0.38
CA VAL A 149 0.14 -4.97 -0.16
C VAL A 149 0.23 -4.11 -1.42
N PHE A 150 1.36 -4.13 -2.12
CA PHE A 150 1.55 -3.42 -3.38
C PHE A 150 0.52 -3.87 -4.44
N LEU A 151 0.39 -5.18 -4.65
CA LEU A 151 -0.54 -5.74 -5.63
C LEU A 151 -1.99 -5.49 -5.23
N PHE A 152 -2.36 -5.68 -3.97
CA PHE A 152 -3.72 -5.44 -3.51
C PHE A 152 -4.10 -3.97 -3.69
N SER A 153 -3.20 -3.05 -3.31
CA SER A 153 -3.40 -1.60 -3.53
C SER A 153 -3.53 -1.26 -5.01
N GLY A 154 -2.71 -1.87 -5.87
CA GLY A 154 -2.78 -1.69 -7.32
C GLY A 154 -4.11 -2.16 -7.92
N VAL A 155 -4.62 -3.32 -7.49
CA VAL A 155 -5.93 -3.82 -7.92
C VAL A 155 -7.04 -2.85 -7.51
N VAL A 156 -7.04 -2.39 -6.26
CA VAL A 156 -8.06 -1.44 -5.79
C VAL A 156 -7.95 -0.10 -6.52
N LEU A 157 -6.74 0.34 -6.88
CA LEU A 157 -6.53 1.55 -7.68
C LEU A 157 -7.16 1.39 -9.06
N ILE A 158 -6.94 0.27 -9.74
CA ILE A 158 -7.55 -0.04 -11.04
C ILE A 158 -9.07 -0.01 -10.92
N VAL A 159 -9.64 -0.70 -9.92
CA VAL A 159 -11.10 -0.74 -9.70
C VAL A 159 -11.66 0.66 -9.44
N ASN A 160 -10.97 1.47 -8.62
CA ASN A 160 -11.34 2.85 -8.37
C ASN A 160 -11.37 3.71 -9.63
N HIS A 161 -10.64 3.34 -10.68
CA HIS A 161 -10.57 4.09 -11.92
C HIS A 161 -11.41 3.55 -13.09
N LEU A 162 -12.05 2.40 -12.94
CA LEU A 162 -12.91 1.84 -13.98
C LEU A 162 -14.08 2.80 -14.34
N PRO A 163 -14.48 2.85 -15.62
CA PRO A 163 -15.61 3.64 -16.07
C PRO A 163 -16.94 2.98 -15.64
N SER A 164 -17.84 3.75 -15.05
CA SER A 164 -19.21 3.31 -14.74
C SER A 164 -20.07 3.37 -16.01
N GLY A 165 -20.77 2.30 -16.37
CA GLY A 165 -21.66 2.30 -17.53
C GLY A 165 -22.89 3.19 -17.33
N GLN A 166 -23.04 4.25 -18.13
CA GLN A 166 -24.36 4.77 -18.47
C GLN A 166 -24.95 3.84 -19.53
N ALA A 167 -26.05 3.15 -19.20
CA ALA A 167 -26.95 2.67 -20.24
C ALA A 167 -27.40 3.93 -21.01
N ARG A 168 -26.93 4.06 -22.24
CA ARG A 168 -27.35 5.13 -23.13
C ARG A 168 -28.82 4.84 -23.42
N GLN A 169 -29.73 5.51 -22.73
CA GLN A 169 -31.11 5.60 -23.16
C GLN A 169 -31.06 6.46 -24.41
N THR A 170 -30.85 5.81 -25.56
CA THR A 170 -31.16 6.43 -26.84
C THR A 170 -32.67 6.55 -26.85
N ASP A 171 -33.16 7.74 -26.54
CA ASP A 171 -34.51 8.13 -26.88
C ASP A 171 -34.69 7.82 -28.36
N ALA A 172 -35.64 6.93 -28.63
CA ALA A 172 -36.10 6.66 -29.97
C ALA A 172 -36.73 7.96 -30.50
N ALA A 173 -36.17 8.46 -31.61
CA ALA A 173 -36.82 9.42 -32.50
C ALA A 173 -36.91 8.75 -33.88
#